data_AF-K1KV24-F1
#
_entry.id   AF-K1KV24-F1
#
_cell.length_a   1.000
_cell.length_b   1.000
_cell.length_c   1.000
_cell.angle_alpha   90.00
_cell.angle_beta   90.00
_cell.angle_gamma   90.00
#
_symmetry.space_group_name_H-M   'P 1'
#
loop_
_entity.id
_entity.type
_entity.pdbx_description
1 polymer ?
#
loop_
_entity_poly.entity_id
_entity_poly.type
_entity_poly.pdbx_seq_one_letter_code
_entity_poly.pdbx_strand_id
1 'polypeptide(L)'
;MNISTVVEHIEDFLKQAEMIGIGSTRKVYRFENLVIKTFLHPIGYAQSKNEYEMYQTLGMKGLEKHIAAILFMNDKYVIQPFYEQLPLNNHCSYDIDLETDSRITEDLKAALHVIDHELDGFDFKDSGNYGLDEEGHLVLIDYGMTKKLYEEQWVILAEAGKLPQIRFEKCRVCNIEKELRMYGEVDTHNRCVSCGKDY
;
A
#
# COMPACT_ATOMS: atom_id res chain seq x y z
N MET A 1 -2.39 1.99 21.57
CA MET A 1 -1.23 1.13 21.89
C MET A 1 0.05 1.94 21.76
N ASN A 2 1.06 1.72 22.62
CA ASN A 2 2.35 2.40 22.47
C ASN A 2 3.19 1.71 21.37
N ILE A 3 3.72 2.49 20.42
CA ILE A 3 4.51 1.97 19.30
C ILE A 3 5.78 1.24 19.75
N SER A 4 6.42 1.66 20.85
CA SER A 4 7.57 0.95 21.41
C SER A 4 7.22 -0.49 21.80
N THR A 5 6.06 -0.69 22.44
CA THR A 5 5.55 -2.03 22.79
C THR A 5 5.22 -2.85 21.53
N VAL A 6 4.68 -2.20 20.49
CA VAL A 6 4.41 -2.86 19.20
C VAL A 6 5.70 -3.38 18.58
N VAL A 7 6.75 -2.57 18.59
CA VAL A 7 8.06 -2.93 18.04
C VAL A 7 8.72 -4.05 18.84
N GLU A 8 8.65 -4.01 20.17
CA GLU A 8 9.20 -5.05 21.06
C GLU A 8 8.55 -6.43 20.84
N HIS A 9 7.25 -6.46 20.51
CA HIS A 9 6.47 -7.70 20.34
C HIS A 9 6.05 -7.97 18.89
N ILE A 10 6.74 -7.38 17.91
CA ILE A 10 6.31 -7.39 16.50
C ILE A 10 6.12 -8.80 15.93
N GLU A 11 6.97 -9.76 16.31
CA GLU A 11 6.88 -11.13 15.82
C GLU A 11 5.61 -11.84 16.29
N ASP A 12 5.18 -11.59 17.52
CA ASP A 12 3.96 -12.17 18.07
C ASP A 12 2.71 -11.49 17.54
N PHE A 13 2.80 -10.18 17.24
CA PHE A 13 1.71 -9.45 16.61
C PHE A 13 1.51 -9.87 15.16
N LEU A 14 2.59 -10.08 14.39
CA LEU A 14 2.50 -10.59 13.01
C LEU A 14 1.85 -11.99 12.93
N LYS A 15 2.02 -12.84 13.94
CA LYS A 15 1.35 -14.16 14.00
C LYS A 15 -0.16 -14.06 14.25
N GLN A 16 -0.61 -13.00 14.92
CA GLN A 16 -2.01 -12.74 15.26
C GLN A 16 -2.71 -11.82 14.24
N ALA A 17 -1.93 -11.08 13.46
CA ALA A 17 -2.40 -10.12 12.50
C ALA A 17 -3.09 -10.79 11.31
N GLU A 18 -4.09 -10.11 10.77
CA GLU A 18 -4.74 -10.50 9.53
C GLU A 18 -3.91 -10.01 8.35
N MET A 19 -3.60 -10.88 7.38
CA MET A 19 -2.99 -10.43 6.12
C MET A 19 -4.07 -9.81 5.23
N ILE A 20 -4.03 -8.49 5.09
CA ILE A 20 -5.06 -7.70 4.37
C ILE A 20 -4.62 -7.26 2.97
N GLY A 21 -3.36 -7.52 2.60
CA GLY A 21 -2.87 -7.20 1.27
C GLY A 21 -1.49 -7.79 0.99
N ILE A 22 -1.21 -8.02 -0.29
CA ILE A 22 0.12 -8.43 -0.75
C ILE A 22 0.50 -7.63 -1.99
N GLY A 23 1.48 -6.76 -1.82
CA GLY A 23 2.22 -6.00 -2.81
C GLY A 23 3.14 -6.87 -3.67
N SER A 24 3.71 -6.28 -4.71
CA SER A 24 4.84 -6.88 -5.41
C SER A 24 6.15 -6.84 -4.61
N THR A 25 6.24 -5.91 -3.66
CA THR A 25 7.44 -5.65 -2.87
C THR A 25 7.20 -5.65 -1.36
N ARG A 26 5.94 -5.70 -0.92
CA ARG A 26 5.53 -5.63 0.50
C ARG A 26 4.38 -6.60 0.79
N LYS A 27 4.26 -7.10 2.02
CA LYS A 27 3.02 -7.70 2.55
C LYS A 27 2.42 -6.76 3.57
N VAL A 28 1.10 -6.71 3.65
CA VAL A 28 0.35 -5.79 4.50
C VAL A 28 -0.47 -6.60 5.49
N TYR A 29 -0.23 -6.34 6.77
CA TYR A 29 -0.90 -6.98 7.89
C TYR A 29 -1.67 -5.95 8.70
N ARG A 30 -2.87 -6.30 9.16
CA ARG A 30 -3.67 -5.52 10.10
C ARG A 30 -3.58 -6.14 11.48
N PHE A 31 -3.23 -5.33 12.47
CA PHE A 31 -3.33 -5.69 13.88
C PHE A 31 -4.04 -4.55 14.61
N GLU A 32 -5.26 -4.80 15.08
CA GLU A 32 -6.14 -3.78 15.66
C GLU A 32 -6.31 -2.56 14.74
N ASN A 33 -5.86 -1.39 15.20
CA ASN A 33 -5.90 -0.11 14.49
C ASN A 33 -4.57 0.25 13.81
N LEU A 34 -3.70 -0.74 13.59
CA LEU A 34 -2.40 -0.58 12.95
C LEU A 34 -2.29 -1.42 11.68
N VAL A 35 -1.51 -0.89 10.74
CA VAL A 35 -1.01 -1.59 9.57
C VAL A 35 0.48 -1.82 9.72
N ILE A 36 0.92 -3.06 9.51
CA ILE A 36 2.32 -3.45 9.46
C ILE A 36 2.62 -3.88 8.04
N LYS A 37 3.46 -3.13 7.32
CA LYS A 37 3.93 -3.53 5.99
C LYS A 37 5.34 -4.13 6.12
N THR A 38 5.49 -5.41 5.83
CA THR A 38 6.80 -6.10 5.82
C THR A 38 7.38 -6.15 4.42
N PHE A 39 8.71 -6.04 4.28
CA PHE A 39 9.35 -5.97 2.97
C PHE A 39 9.69 -7.35 2.41
N LEU A 40 9.25 -7.60 1.17
CA LEU A 40 9.59 -8.80 0.40
C LEU A 40 10.80 -8.58 -0.51
N HIS A 41 11.06 -7.32 -0.85
CA HIS A 41 12.12 -6.90 -1.75
C HIS A 41 12.68 -5.55 -1.27
N PRO A 42 13.96 -5.21 -1.53
CA PRO A 42 14.52 -3.90 -1.17
C PRO A 42 13.73 -2.68 -1.65
N ILE A 43 12.99 -2.82 -2.76
CA ILE A 43 12.08 -1.77 -3.25
C ILE A 43 10.97 -1.46 -2.24
N GLY A 44 10.50 -2.44 -1.46
CA GLY A 44 9.50 -2.21 -0.41
C GLY A 44 10.01 -1.30 0.70
N TYR A 45 11.29 -1.46 1.08
CA TYR A 45 11.95 -0.53 1.99
C TYR A 45 12.10 0.86 1.36
N ALA A 46 12.53 0.92 0.09
CA ALA A 46 12.66 2.20 -0.63
C ALA A 46 11.32 2.95 -0.73
N GLN A 47 10.23 2.26 -1.03
CA GLN A 47 8.87 2.82 -1.03
C GLN A 47 8.53 3.43 0.34
N SER A 48 8.75 2.67 1.42
CA SER A 48 8.40 3.12 2.77
C SER A 48 9.28 4.29 3.25
N LYS A 49 10.52 4.34 2.77
CA LYS A 49 11.41 5.48 2.98
C LYS A 49 10.89 6.73 2.27
N ASN A 50 10.43 6.60 1.03
CA ASN A 50 9.78 7.70 0.32
C ASN A 50 8.50 8.16 1.03
N GLU A 51 7.66 7.23 1.52
CA GLU A 51 6.47 7.58 2.33
C GLU A 51 6.87 8.43 3.54
N TYR A 52 7.94 8.05 4.25
CA TYR A 52 8.44 8.82 5.38
C TYR A 52 8.90 10.23 4.98
N GLU A 53 9.69 10.35 3.92
CA GLU A 53 10.20 11.65 3.44
C GLU A 53 9.06 12.57 2.95
N MET A 54 8.08 12.01 2.25
CA MET A 54 6.88 12.72 1.80
C MET A 54 6.01 13.16 2.98
N TYR A 55 5.82 12.29 3.99
CA TYR A 55 5.09 12.61 5.20
C TYR A 55 5.70 13.78 5.96
N GLN A 56 7.03 13.77 6.16
CA GLN A 56 7.74 14.90 6.79
C GLN A 56 7.59 16.18 5.97
N THR A 57 7.68 16.09 4.64
CA THR A 57 7.56 17.25 3.75
C THR A 57 6.17 17.88 3.79
N LEU A 58 5.12 17.07 3.77
CA LEU A 58 3.74 17.55 3.92
C LEU A 58 3.48 18.09 5.32
N GLY A 59 4.12 17.52 6.35
CA GLY A 59 4.09 18.01 7.73
C GLY A 59 4.57 19.46 7.86
N MET A 60 5.65 19.81 7.17
CA MET A 60 6.14 21.19 7.12
C MET A 60 5.15 22.16 6.44
N LYS A 61 4.20 21.64 5.66
CA LYS A 61 3.16 22.41 4.96
C LYS A 61 1.78 22.32 5.64
N GLY A 62 1.64 21.57 6.74
CA GLY A 62 0.37 21.35 7.44
C GLY A 62 -0.63 20.48 6.68
N LEU A 63 -0.15 19.63 5.77
CA LEU A 63 -0.97 18.79 4.88
C LEU A 63 -0.90 17.29 5.24
N GLU A 64 -0.15 16.92 6.26
CA GLU A 64 0.15 15.54 6.66
C GLU A 64 -1.09 14.74 7.10
N LYS A 65 -2.16 15.41 7.53
CA LYS A 65 -3.43 14.78 7.95
C LYS A 65 -4.13 14.02 6.82
N HIS A 66 -3.77 14.27 5.56
CA HIS A 66 -4.38 13.66 4.37
C HIS A 66 -3.66 12.41 3.86
N ILE A 67 -2.59 12.01 4.52
CA ILE A 67 -1.81 10.83 4.17
C ILE A 67 -1.54 9.97 5.41
N ALA A 68 -1.38 8.67 5.23
CA ALA A 68 -1.14 7.76 6.34
C ALA A 68 0.23 8.03 6.99
N ALA A 69 0.23 8.41 8.27
CA ALA A 69 1.45 8.69 9.00
C ALA A 69 2.37 7.46 9.13
N ILE A 70 3.67 7.70 9.16
CA ILE A 70 4.68 6.68 9.45
C ILE A 70 4.99 6.72 10.96
N LEU A 71 4.48 5.74 11.70
CA LEU A 71 4.63 5.68 13.16
C LEU A 71 5.98 5.08 13.55
N PHE A 72 6.49 4.15 12.73
CA PHE A 72 7.80 3.52 12.90
C PHE A 72 8.25 2.89 11.59
N MET A 73 9.55 2.87 11.34
CA MET A 73 10.16 2.16 10.22
C MET A 73 11.56 1.66 10.58
N ASN A 74 11.91 0.47 10.10
CA ASN A 74 13.27 -0.03 10.05
C ASN A 74 13.54 -0.70 8.69
N ASP A 75 14.58 -1.50 8.59
CA ASP A 75 14.98 -2.22 7.37
C ASP A 75 14.12 -3.46 7.04
N LYS A 76 13.16 -3.82 7.90
CA LYS A 76 12.30 -5.01 7.77
C LYS A 76 10.83 -4.68 7.58
N TYR A 77 10.35 -3.62 8.22
CA TYR A 77 8.94 -3.25 8.18
C TYR A 77 8.70 -1.76 8.46
N VAL A 78 7.49 -1.32 8.11
CA VAL A 78 6.92 -0.02 8.45
C VAL A 78 5.57 -0.21 9.16
N ILE A 79 5.28 0.68 10.11
CA ILE A 79 4.03 0.70 10.88
C ILE A 79 3.30 2.01 10.63
N GLN A 80 2.01 1.91 10.29
CA GLN A 80 1.12 3.04 10.01
C GLN A 80 -0.22 2.85 10.75
N PRO A 81 -1.03 3.91 10.93
CA PRO A 81 -2.42 3.76 11.33
C PRO A 81 -3.20 2.95 10.29
N PHE A 82 -4.17 2.18 10.73
CA PHE A 82 -5.13 1.53 9.84
C PHE A 82 -6.22 2.52 9.45
N TYR A 83 -6.54 2.54 8.15
CA TYR A 83 -7.66 3.25 7.56
C TYR A 83 -8.55 2.22 6.85
N GLU A 84 -9.87 2.42 6.91
CA GLU A 84 -10.80 1.46 6.33
C GLU A 84 -10.67 1.46 4.80
N GLN A 85 -10.49 0.28 4.20
CA GLN A 85 -10.28 0.17 2.76
C GLN A 85 -11.54 0.56 1.98
N LEU A 86 -11.35 1.17 0.80
CA LEU A 86 -12.46 1.42 -0.11
C LEU A 86 -13.02 0.09 -0.64
N PRO A 87 -14.34 0.00 -0.88
CA PRO A 87 -14.96 -1.23 -1.37
C PRO A 87 -14.45 -1.56 -2.78
N LEU A 88 -14.16 -2.82 -3.05
CA LEU A 88 -13.77 -3.27 -4.39
C LEU A 88 -14.98 -3.38 -5.32
N ASN A 89 -14.80 -2.98 -6.58
CA ASN A 89 -15.78 -3.19 -7.65
C ASN A 89 -15.41 -4.47 -8.42
N ASN A 90 -16.26 -5.49 -8.38
CA ASN A 90 -15.97 -6.80 -8.98
C ASN A 90 -14.61 -7.36 -8.55
N HIS A 91 -14.26 -7.20 -7.27
CA HIS A 91 -12.98 -7.63 -6.69
C HIS A 91 -11.73 -6.91 -7.23
N CYS A 92 -11.90 -5.76 -7.89
CA CYS A 92 -10.82 -4.91 -8.37
C CYS A 92 -10.95 -3.51 -7.75
N SER A 93 -9.83 -2.80 -7.68
CA SER A 93 -9.89 -1.37 -7.45
C SER A 93 -10.51 -0.66 -8.67
N TYR A 94 -10.92 0.58 -8.46
CA TYR A 94 -11.45 1.47 -9.47
C TYR A 94 -10.74 2.82 -9.43
N ASP A 95 -10.87 3.59 -10.51
CA ASP A 95 -10.36 4.96 -10.58
C ASP A 95 -11.29 5.92 -9.84
N ILE A 96 -10.74 6.67 -8.90
CA ILE A 96 -11.39 7.81 -8.27
C ILE A 96 -11.29 9.02 -9.20
N ASP A 97 -12.42 9.71 -9.41
CA ASP A 97 -12.43 11.01 -10.06
C ASP A 97 -12.08 12.09 -9.03
N LEU A 98 -10.82 12.55 -9.06
CA LEU A 98 -10.29 13.54 -8.13
C LEU A 98 -10.97 14.92 -8.22
N GLU A 99 -11.70 15.20 -9.30
CA GLU A 99 -12.42 16.47 -9.48
C GLU A 99 -13.84 16.42 -8.91
N THR A 100 -14.50 15.25 -8.98
CA THR A 100 -15.94 15.14 -8.70
C THR A 100 -16.27 14.28 -7.47
N ASP A 101 -15.33 13.49 -6.96
CA ASP A 101 -15.58 12.66 -5.77
C ASP A 101 -15.77 13.54 -4.52
N SER A 102 -16.95 13.44 -3.92
CA SER A 102 -17.36 14.24 -2.75
C SER A 102 -16.48 14.05 -1.50
N ARG A 103 -15.68 12.99 -1.45
CA ARG A 103 -14.77 12.70 -0.32
C ARG A 103 -13.41 13.40 -0.47
N ILE A 104 -13.12 13.93 -1.66
CA ILE A 104 -11.90 14.69 -1.92
C ILE A 104 -12.06 16.09 -1.35
N THR A 105 -11.18 16.44 -0.41
CA THR A 105 -11.11 17.79 0.17
C THR A 105 -10.10 18.66 -0.59
N GLU A 106 -10.22 19.98 -0.49
CA GLU A 106 -9.25 20.90 -1.10
C GLU A 106 -7.85 20.76 -0.50
N ASP A 107 -7.74 20.48 0.80
CA ASP A 107 -6.45 20.19 1.44
C ASP A 107 -5.84 18.86 0.94
N LEU A 108 -6.67 17.83 0.68
CA LEU A 108 -6.18 16.60 0.04
C LEU A 108 -5.69 16.88 -1.38
N LYS A 109 -6.43 17.66 -2.18
CA LYS A 109 -5.95 18.08 -3.53
C LYS A 109 -4.62 18.82 -3.45
N ALA A 110 -4.45 19.70 -2.48
CA ALA A 110 -3.19 20.40 -2.24
C ALA A 110 -2.06 19.42 -1.87
N ALA A 111 -2.33 18.42 -1.02
CA ALA A 111 -1.38 17.38 -0.68
C ALA A 111 -0.97 16.56 -1.91
N LEU A 112 -1.94 16.11 -2.72
CA LEU A 112 -1.70 15.38 -3.97
C LEU A 112 -0.87 16.22 -4.96
N HIS A 113 -1.17 17.51 -5.09
CA HIS A 113 -0.41 18.42 -5.95
C HIS A 113 1.07 18.50 -5.53
N VAL A 114 1.36 18.64 -4.23
CA VAL A 114 2.73 18.65 -3.72
C VAL A 114 3.41 17.31 -4.00
N ILE A 115 2.74 16.18 -3.74
CA ILE A 115 3.32 14.85 -3.96
C ILE A 115 3.68 14.65 -5.44
N ASP A 116 2.77 15.02 -6.34
CA ASP A 116 2.93 14.87 -7.80
C ASP A 116 4.04 15.78 -8.35
N HIS A 117 4.00 17.08 -8.02
CA HIS A 117 4.83 18.08 -8.67
C HIS A 117 6.19 18.29 -7.98
N GLU A 118 6.28 18.04 -6.68
CA GLU A 118 7.50 18.28 -5.91
C GLU A 118 8.21 17.00 -5.49
N LEU A 119 7.50 15.88 -5.35
CA LEU A 119 8.01 14.66 -4.68
C LEU A 119 8.01 13.40 -5.56
N ASP A 120 7.76 13.54 -6.86
CA ASP A 120 7.81 12.45 -7.84
C ASP A 120 6.81 11.30 -7.55
N GLY A 121 5.74 11.56 -6.79
CA GLY A 121 4.68 10.57 -6.60
C GLY A 121 3.72 10.51 -7.79
N PHE A 122 2.96 9.41 -7.88
CA PHE A 122 1.98 9.20 -8.95
C PHE A 122 0.89 8.23 -8.49
N ASP A 123 0.02 7.79 -9.42
CA ASP A 123 -1.00 6.75 -9.19
C ASP A 123 -2.10 7.12 -8.19
N PHE A 124 -2.45 8.41 -8.13
CA PHE A 124 -3.46 8.93 -7.20
C PHE A 124 -4.90 8.60 -7.57
N LYS A 125 -5.15 7.93 -8.71
CA LYS A 125 -6.50 7.58 -9.12
C LYS A 125 -6.91 6.21 -8.59
N ASP A 126 -5.97 5.31 -8.34
CA ASP A 126 -6.31 3.97 -7.87
C ASP A 126 -6.91 4.03 -6.46
N SER A 127 -8.19 3.66 -6.33
CA SER A 127 -8.88 3.54 -5.03
C SER A 127 -8.19 2.62 -4.03
N GLY A 128 -7.35 1.68 -4.48
CA GLY A 128 -6.54 0.81 -3.62
C GLY A 128 -5.44 1.56 -2.86
N ASN A 129 -5.08 2.77 -3.30
CA ASN A 129 -4.10 3.63 -2.63
C ASN A 129 -4.73 4.51 -1.53
N TYR A 130 -6.04 4.38 -1.29
CA TYR A 130 -6.77 5.16 -0.29
C TYR A 130 -7.41 4.30 0.79
N GLY A 131 -7.57 4.89 1.97
CA GLY A 131 -8.46 4.44 3.01
C GLY A 131 -9.35 5.58 3.49
N LEU A 132 -10.29 5.25 4.37
CA LEU A 132 -11.18 6.20 5.03
C LEU A 132 -10.76 6.39 6.49
N ASP A 133 -10.74 7.64 6.93
CA ASP A 133 -10.67 8.00 8.35
C ASP A 133 -12.03 7.78 9.06
N GLU A 134 -12.09 8.09 10.35
CA GLU A 134 -13.31 7.91 11.17
C GLU A 134 -14.45 8.85 10.73
N GLU A 135 -14.10 9.97 10.10
CA GLU A 135 -15.01 10.96 9.56
C GLU A 135 -15.48 10.64 8.12
N GLY A 136 -14.89 9.65 7.47
CA GLY A 136 -15.22 9.21 6.12
C GLY A 136 -14.52 10.01 5.01
N HIS A 137 -13.46 10.76 5.32
CA HIS A 137 -12.62 11.42 4.31
C HIS A 137 -11.58 10.45 3.74
N LEU A 138 -11.14 10.74 2.51
CA LEU A 138 -10.06 9.99 1.88
C LEU A 138 -8.70 10.36 2.50
N VAL A 139 -7.95 9.31 2.85
CA VAL A 139 -6.56 9.38 3.27
C VAL A 139 -5.73 8.54 2.32
N LEU A 140 -4.64 9.08 1.78
CA LEU A 140 -3.74 8.34 0.91
C LEU A 140 -2.85 7.42 1.76
N ILE A 141 -2.95 6.10 1.57
CA ILE A 141 -2.31 5.07 2.40
C ILE A 141 -1.13 4.36 1.73
N ASP A 142 -1.02 4.48 0.40
CA ASP A 142 0.12 4.00 -0.37
C ASP A 142 0.56 5.08 -1.36
N TYR A 143 1.68 5.74 -1.04
CA TYR A 143 2.20 6.89 -1.77
C TYR A 143 3.71 6.85 -1.92
N GLY A 144 4.33 5.72 -1.58
CA GLY A 144 5.80 5.56 -1.57
C GLY A 144 6.41 5.19 -2.91
N MET A 145 5.61 4.69 -3.84
CA MET A 145 6.11 4.39 -5.17
C MET A 145 6.26 5.69 -5.95
N THR A 146 7.49 6.17 -6.06
CA THR A 146 7.78 7.32 -6.93
C THR A 146 7.86 6.86 -8.37
N LYS A 147 7.59 7.77 -9.31
CA LYS A 147 7.65 7.49 -10.75
C LYS A 147 9.04 6.99 -11.14
N LYS A 148 10.09 7.62 -10.62
CA LYS A 148 11.47 7.18 -10.82
C LYS A 148 11.72 5.76 -10.30
N LEU A 149 11.28 5.44 -9.09
CA LEU A 149 11.45 4.10 -8.51
C LEU A 149 10.69 3.04 -9.33
N TYR A 150 9.51 3.40 -9.82
CA TYR A 150 8.70 2.55 -10.66
C TYR A 150 9.38 2.28 -12.02
N GLU A 151 9.71 3.33 -12.76
CA GLU A 151 10.24 3.23 -14.12
C GLU A 151 11.67 2.67 -14.16
N GLU A 152 12.55 3.12 -13.25
CA GLU A 152 13.98 2.76 -13.29
C GLU A 152 14.30 1.44 -12.57
N GLN A 153 13.39 0.90 -11.76
CA GLN A 153 13.64 -0.33 -11.01
C GLN A 153 12.48 -1.33 -11.08
N TRP A 154 11.28 -0.92 -10.70
CA TRP A 154 10.16 -1.84 -10.58
C TRP A 154 9.81 -2.49 -11.93
N VAL A 155 9.62 -1.68 -12.98
CA VAL A 155 9.27 -2.15 -14.33
C VAL A 155 10.34 -3.10 -14.85
N ILE A 156 11.61 -2.72 -14.76
CA ILE A 156 12.74 -3.54 -15.23
C ILE A 156 12.76 -4.91 -14.54
N LEU A 157 12.54 -4.95 -13.22
CA LEU A 157 12.54 -6.22 -12.48
C LEU A 157 11.27 -7.05 -12.71
N ALA A 158 10.12 -6.40 -12.92
CA ALA A 158 8.87 -7.07 -13.25
C ALA A 158 8.95 -7.71 -14.64
N GLU A 159 9.45 -6.99 -15.65
CA GLU A 159 9.68 -7.52 -17.00
C GLU A 159 10.71 -8.65 -17.03
N ALA A 160 11.73 -8.57 -16.17
CA ALA A 160 12.70 -9.66 -15.97
C ALA A 160 12.17 -10.85 -15.16
N GLY A 161 10.92 -10.81 -14.69
CA GLY A 161 10.30 -11.87 -13.88
C GLY A 161 10.88 -12.03 -12.48
N LYS A 162 11.61 -11.03 -11.97
CA LYS A 162 12.22 -11.01 -10.62
C LYS A 162 11.27 -10.48 -9.54
N LEU A 163 10.38 -9.57 -9.93
CA LEU A 163 9.25 -9.15 -9.10
C LEU A 163 7.99 -9.88 -9.56
N PRO A 164 7.03 -10.09 -8.65
CA PRO A 164 5.84 -10.83 -9.01
C PRO A 164 5.01 -10.08 -10.05
N GLN A 165 4.59 -10.81 -11.08
CA GLN A 165 3.72 -10.30 -12.12
C GLN A 165 2.25 -10.53 -11.73
N ILE A 166 1.39 -9.59 -12.12
CA ILE A 166 -0.05 -9.70 -11.96
C ILE A 166 -0.63 -10.51 -13.13
N ARG A 167 -1.39 -11.56 -12.83
CA ARG A 167 -2.25 -12.27 -13.78
C ARG A 167 -3.68 -12.30 -13.28
N PHE A 168 -4.64 -12.16 -14.18
CA PHE A 168 -6.05 -12.43 -13.88
C PHE A 168 -6.34 -13.88 -14.25
N GLU A 169 -6.60 -14.72 -13.24
CA GLU A 169 -7.11 -16.08 -13.46
C GLU A 169 -8.17 -16.44 -12.41
N LYS A 170 -8.86 -17.56 -12.62
CA LYS A 170 -9.89 -18.05 -11.70
C LYS A 170 -9.26 -18.59 -10.42
N CYS A 171 -9.51 -17.93 -9.29
CA CYS A 171 -9.09 -18.42 -7.98
C CYS A 171 -9.76 -19.77 -7.69
N ARG A 172 -8.98 -20.82 -7.40
CA ARG A 172 -9.51 -22.18 -7.14
C ARG A 172 -10.35 -22.29 -5.86
N VAL A 173 -10.14 -21.38 -4.90
CA VAL A 173 -10.90 -21.34 -3.64
C VAL A 173 -12.19 -20.53 -3.80
N CYS A 174 -12.12 -19.37 -4.45
CA CYS A 174 -13.29 -18.48 -4.61
C CYS A 174 -14.14 -18.84 -5.85
N ASN A 175 -13.58 -19.61 -6.79
CA ASN A 175 -14.17 -19.98 -8.08
C ASN A 175 -14.64 -18.77 -8.92
N ILE A 176 -13.93 -17.65 -8.81
CA ILE A 176 -14.15 -16.41 -9.57
C ILE A 176 -12.80 -15.88 -10.07
N GLU A 177 -12.81 -15.21 -11.21
CA GLU A 177 -11.63 -14.56 -11.79
C GLU A 177 -11.16 -13.42 -10.90
N LYS A 178 -9.86 -13.42 -10.59
CA LYS A 178 -9.24 -12.48 -9.65
C LYS A 178 -7.82 -12.17 -10.07
N GLU A 179 -7.31 -11.06 -9.55
CA GLU A 179 -5.89 -10.74 -9.58
C GLU A 179 -5.08 -11.77 -8.76
N LEU A 180 -4.04 -12.29 -9.37
CA LEU A 180 -3.12 -13.28 -8.81
C LEU A 180 -1.69 -12.78 -9.03
N ARG A 181 -0.87 -12.84 -7.97
CA ARG A 181 0.52 -12.40 -8.02
C ARG A 181 1.44 -13.63 -8.01
N MET A 182 2.29 -13.76 -9.02
CA MET A 182 3.20 -14.91 -9.23
C MET A 182 4.66 -14.46 -9.14
N TYR A 183 5.53 -15.13 -8.35
CA TYR A 183 6.94 -14.74 -8.23
C TYR A 183 7.85 -15.46 -9.26
N GLY A 184 7.88 -14.99 -10.50
CA GLY A 184 8.68 -15.62 -11.56
C GLY A 184 8.07 -16.92 -12.11
N GLU A 185 8.65 -17.48 -13.18
CA GLU A 185 8.03 -18.56 -13.98
C GLU A 185 7.86 -19.90 -13.25
N VAL A 186 8.59 -20.12 -12.15
CA VAL A 186 8.63 -21.40 -11.40
C VAL A 186 8.02 -21.32 -10.01
N ASP A 187 7.47 -20.17 -9.62
CA ASP A 187 6.88 -20.05 -8.30
C ASP A 187 5.52 -20.76 -8.23
N THR A 188 5.40 -21.58 -7.19
CA THR A 188 4.23 -22.39 -6.88
C THR A 188 3.31 -21.70 -5.88
N HIS A 189 3.78 -20.62 -5.23
CA HIS A 189 3.03 -19.80 -4.27
C HIS A 189 2.36 -18.62 -4.96
N ASN A 190 1.53 -18.92 -5.95
CA ASN A 190 0.62 -17.91 -6.44
C ASN A 190 -0.34 -17.55 -5.29
N ARG A 191 -0.69 -16.27 -5.15
CA ARG A 191 -1.57 -15.81 -4.05
C ARG A 191 -2.76 -15.03 -4.59
N CYS A 192 -3.95 -15.40 -4.13
CA CYS A 192 -5.16 -14.62 -4.36
C CYS A 192 -5.11 -13.35 -3.52
N VAL A 193 -5.23 -12.19 -4.18
CA VAL A 193 -5.20 -10.87 -3.52
C VAL A 193 -6.29 -10.73 -2.45
N SER A 194 -7.46 -11.38 -2.59
CA SER A 194 -8.53 -11.27 -1.58
C SER A 194 -8.48 -12.29 -0.44
N CYS A 195 -8.05 -13.53 -0.67
CA CYS A 195 -8.13 -14.58 0.37
C CYS A 195 -6.78 -15.00 0.93
N GLY A 196 -5.67 -14.54 0.33
CA GLY A 196 -4.33 -14.72 0.85
C GLY A 196 -3.82 -16.17 0.89
N LYS A 197 -4.61 -17.14 0.44
CA LYS A 197 -4.27 -18.57 0.45
C LYS A 197 -3.41 -18.92 -0.76
N ASP A 198 -2.37 -19.70 -0.49
CA ASP A 198 -1.50 -20.33 -1.48
C ASP A 198 -2.30 -21.33 -2.34
N TYR A 199 -1.83 -21.54 -3.58
CA TYR A 199 -2.45 -22.41 -4.59
C TYR A 199 -2.39 -23.90 -4.28
#